data_AF-A0A250IVT3-F1
#
_entry.id   AF-A0A250IVT3-F1
#
_cell.length_a   1.000
_cell.length_b   1.000
_cell.length_c   1.000
_cell.angle_alpha   90.00
_cell.angle_beta   90.00
_cell.angle_gamma   90.00
#
_symmetry.space_group_name_H-M   'P 1'
#
loop_
_entity.id
_entity.type
_entity.pdbx_description
1 polymer ?
#
loop_
_entity_poly.entity_id
_entity_poly.type
_entity_poly.pdbx_seq_one_letter_code
_entity_poly.pdbx_strand_id
1 'polypeptide(L)'
;MAIETESGVTLPFERFWDWILDHTNCLLSVGTEEAWLYDTEALHWVLFSEDNGTPVVQLIMGKRLVGEMVLDTTDLMHVQVLADPENVDRGYFLFKVLGGTKSAPRVRYTFQLTHGLENMPTQHVAGLKH
;
A
#
# COMPACT_ATOMS: atom_id res chain seq x y z
N MET A 1 -6.26 -9.75 -12.48
CA MET A 1 -4.93 -10.05 -13.04
C MET A 1 -4.06 -8.80 -12.91
N ALA A 2 -2.76 -8.93 -12.66
CA ALA A 2 -1.85 -7.78 -12.62
C ALA A 2 -1.33 -7.50 -14.03
N ILE A 3 -1.15 -6.23 -14.38
CA ILE A 3 -0.73 -5.82 -15.73
C ILE A 3 0.48 -4.90 -15.59
N GLU A 4 1.57 -5.26 -16.24
CA GLU A 4 2.74 -4.39 -16.40
C GLU A 4 2.42 -3.24 -17.36
N THR A 5 2.72 -2.01 -16.94
CA THR A 5 2.62 -0.78 -17.71
C THR A 5 3.99 -0.08 -17.75
N GLU A 6 4.16 0.92 -18.61
CA GLU A 6 5.36 1.78 -18.60
C GLU A 6 5.58 2.46 -17.23
N SER A 7 4.55 2.49 -16.39
CA SER A 7 4.50 3.12 -15.08
C SER A 7 4.43 2.12 -13.92
N GLY A 8 4.80 0.85 -14.10
CA GLY A 8 4.83 -0.16 -13.04
C GLY A 8 3.77 -1.25 -13.19
N VAL A 9 3.47 -1.98 -12.11
CA VAL A 9 2.47 -3.05 -12.13
C VAL A 9 1.15 -2.54 -11.57
N THR A 10 0.05 -2.79 -12.26
CA THR A 10 -1.30 -2.41 -11.80
C THR A 10 -2.13 -3.64 -11.44
N LEU A 11 -2.99 -3.52 -10.43
CA LEU A 11 -3.92 -4.58 -10.01
C LEU A 11 -5.24 -4.02 -9.46
N PRO A 12 -6.33 -4.80 -9.47
CA PRO A 12 -7.56 -4.43 -8.77
C PRO A 12 -7.33 -4.24 -7.28
N PHE A 13 -8.12 -3.36 -6.65
CA PHE A 13 -8.00 -3.08 -5.22
C PHE A 13 -8.29 -4.32 -4.37
N GLU A 14 -9.27 -5.13 -4.75
CA GLU A 14 -9.66 -6.34 -4.03
C GLU A 14 -8.50 -7.33 -3.95
N ARG A 15 -7.77 -7.51 -5.07
CA ARG A 15 -6.59 -8.38 -5.10
C ARG A 15 -5.47 -7.86 -4.20
N PHE A 16 -5.28 -6.54 -4.17
CA PHE A 16 -4.31 -5.93 -3.27
C PHE A 16 -4.74 -6.10 -1.81
N TRP A 17 -6.02 -5.90 -1.51
CA TRP A 17 -6.57 -6.03 -0.17
C TRP A 17 -6.44 -7.46 0.36
N ASP A 18 -6.82 -8.46 -0.43
CA ASP A 18 -6.64 -9.88 -0.07
C ASP A 18 -5.16 -10.20 0.22
N TRP A 19 -4.25 -9.65 -0.58
CA TRP A 19 -2.81 -9.88 -0.41
C TRP A 19 -2.25 -9.19 0.84
N ILE A 20 -2.62 -7.94 1.11
CA ILE A 20 -2.05 -7.18 2.24
C ILE A 20 -2.52 -7.72 3.60
N LEU A 21 -3.67 -8.39 3.67
CA LEU A 21 -4.14 -9.06 4.88
C LEU A 21 -3.18 -10.17 5.36
N ASP A 22 -2.47 -10.82 4.43
CA ASP A 22 -1.42 -11.81 4.75
C ASP A 22 -0.02 -11.19 4.92
N HIS A 23 0.11 -9.88 4.68
CA HIS A 23 1.40 -9.15 4.66
C HIS A 23 1.39 -7.90 5.57
N THR A 24 0.58 -7.90 6.62
CA THR A 24 0.44 -6.76 7.54
C THR A 24 1.75 -6.37 8.21
N ASN A 25 2.64 -7.33 8.50
CA ASN A 25 3.96 -7.08 9.08
C ASN A 25 4.98 -6.47 8.10
N CYS A 26 4.64 -6.41 6.82
CA CYS A 26 5.51 -5.83 5.78
C CYS A 26 5.17 -4.36 5.53
N LEU A 27 4.08 -3.87 6.12
CA LEU A 27 3.57 -2.52 5.99
C LEU A 27 4.35 -1.55 6.88
N LEU A 28 4.92 -0.52 6.27
CA LEU A 28 5.71 0.52 6.95
C LEU A 28 4.86 1.76 7.25
N SER A 29 4.02 2.14 6.29
CA SER A 29 3.15 3.30 6.43
C SER A 29 1.91 3.21 5.54
N VAL A 30 0.84 3.88 6.00
CA VAL A 30 -0.39 4.10 5.23
C VAL A 30 -0.76 5.56 5.33
N GLY A 31 -1.06 6.17 4.18
CA GLY A 31 -1.40 7.56 4.14
C GLY A 31 -2.41 7.93 3.07
N THR A 32 -3.01 9.09 3.29
CA THR A 32 -3.72 9.88 2.30
C THR A 32 -2.85 11.08 1.92
N GLU A 33 -3.38 12.01 1.15
CA GLU A 33 -2.73 13.30 0.94
C GLU A 33 -2.61 14.13 2.23
N GLU A 34 -3.54 13.95 3.18
CA GLU A 34 -3.67 14.82 4.35
C GLU A 34 -3.09 14.23 5.64
N ALA A 35 -3.05 12.90 5.74
CA ALA A 35 -2.69 12.21 6.98
C ALA A 35 -1.95 10.90 6.71
N TRP A 36 -0.99 10.60 7.57
CA TRP A 36 -0.15 9.40 7.50
C TRP A 36 -0.05 8.70 8.85
N LEU A 37 -0.06 7.38 8.81
CA LEU A 37 0.23 6.47 9.92
C LEU A 37 1.52 5.71 9.59
N TYR A 38 2.39 5.55 10.59
CA TYR A 38 3.68 4.88 10.47
C TYR A 38 3.80 3.81 11.55
N ASP A 39 4.26 2.62 11.19
CA ASP A 39 4.70 1.69 12.23
C ASP A 39 6.01 2.17 12.84
N THR A 40 6.10 1.99 14.15
CA THR A 40 7.30 2.25 14.94
C THR A 40 7.44 1.06 15.88
N GLU A 41 8.58 0.92 16.55
CA GLU A 41 8.98 -0.31 17.27
C GLU A 41 7.92 -0.92 18.23
N ALA A 42 7.00 -0.10 18.78
CA ALA A 42 5.95 -0.54 19.70
C ALA A 42 4.54 -0.66 19.08
N LEU A 43 4.40 -0.38 17.79
CA LEU A 43 3.14 -0.37 17.06
C LEU A 43 3.06 -1.59 16.14
N HIS A 44 1.85 -2.09 15.93
CA HIS A 44 1.58 -3.10 14.92
C HIS A 44 0.30 -2.78 14.17
N TRP A 45 0.22 -3.29 12.95
CA TRP A 45 -0.95 -3.13 12.09
C TRP A 45 -2.00 -4.20 12.38
N VAL A 46 -3.26 -3.78 12.35
CA VAL A 46 -4.41 -4.68 12.28
C VAL A 46 -5.25 -4.23 11.09
N LEU A 47 -5.42 -5.12 10.12
CA LEU A 47 -6.23 -4.88 8.92
C LEU A 47 -7.39 -5.86 8.92
N PHE A 48 -8.58 -5.38 8.58
CA PHE A 48 -9.79 -6.19 8.46
C PHE A 48 -10.83 -5.48 7.61
N SER A 49 -11.84 -6.22 7.17
CA SER A 49 -13.05 -5.65 6.60
C SER A 49 -14.17 -5.69 7.64
N GLU A 50 -14.93 -4.60 7.75
CA GLU A 50 -16.18 -4.57 8.51
C GLU A 50 -17.22 -5.51 7.90
N ASP A 51 -18.33 -5.76 8.60
CA ASP A 51 -19.43 -6.62 8.14
C ASP A 51 -20.02 -6.20 6.79
N ASN A 52 -19.93 -4.90 6.45
CA ASN A 52 -20.37 -4.34 5.17
C ASN A 52 -19.29 -4.44 4.05
N GLY A 53 -18.13 -5.03 4.34
CA GLY A 53 -16.99 -5.15 3.43
C GLY A 53 -16.03 -3.95 3.42
N THR A 54 -16.28 -2.90 4.20
CA THR A 54 -15.44 -1.69 4.26
C THR A 54 -14.06 -2.04 4.81
N PRO A 55 -12.97 -1.80 4.06
CA PRO A 55 -11.61 -2.04 4.54
C PRO A 55 -11.21 -1.04 5.64
N VAL A 56 -10.59 -1.56 6.70
CA VAL A 56 -10.08 -0.77 7.82
C VAL A 56 -8.63 -1.12 8.09
N VAL A 57 -7.82 -0.07 8.28
CA VAL A 57 -6.42 -0.16 8.70
C VAL A 57 -6.30 0.49 10.06
N GLN A 58 -5.83 -0.27 11.05
CA GLN A 58 -5.58 0.24 12.40
C GLN A 58 -4.10 0.11 12.77
N LEU A 59 -3.63 1.10 13.52
CA LEU A 59 -2.34 1.11 14.18
C LEU A 59 -2.56 0.94 15.68
N ILE A 60 -2.03 -0.14 16.26
CA ILE A 60 -2.28 -0.55 17.63
C ILE A 60 -0.99 -0.54 18.45
N MET A 61 -1.06 -0.02 19.68
CA MET A 61 -0.02 -0.14 20.70
C MET A 61 -0.49 -1.07 21.82
N GLY A 62 0.04 -2.29 21.88
CA GLY A 62 -0.43 -3.31 22.82
C GLY A 62 -1.91 -3.65 22.57
N LYS A 63 -2.82 -3.06 23.36
CA LYS A 63 -4.28 -3.17 23.19
C LYS A 63 -4.97 -1.85 22.85
N ARG A 64 -4.20 -0.76 22.69
CA ARG A 64 -4.72 0.59 22.50
C ARG A 64 -4.73 0.95 21.01
N LEU A 65 -5.87 1.40 20.52
CA LEU A 65 -5.95 2.04 19.19
C LEU A 65 -5.19 3.37 19.21
N VAL A 66 -4.23 3.53 18.30
CA VAL A 66 -3.44 4.75 18.13
C VAL A 66 -3.94 5.56 16.95
N GLY A 67 -4.29 4.90 15.85
CA GLY A 67 -4.84 5.53 14.67
C GLY A 67 -5.63 4.51 13.85
N GLU A 68 -6.60 5.02 13.10
CA GLU A 68 -7.47 4.23 12.23
C GLU A 68 -7.69 4.98 10.92
N MET A 69 -7.69 4.24 9.82
CA MET A 69 -8.15 4.70 8.52
C MET A 69 -9.21 3.73 8.00
N VAL A 70 -10.42 4.24 7.84
CA VAL A 70 -11.51 3.56 7.14
C VAL A 70 -11.43 3.94 5.66
N LEU A 71 -11.24 2.96 4.79
CA LEU A 71 -11.00 3.20 3.37
C LEU A 71 -12.33 3.28 2.61
N ASP A 72 -12.61 4.43 2.01
CA ASP A 72 -13.71 4.60 1.07
C ASP A 72 -13.33 3.98 -0.27
N THR A 73 -14.05 2.94 -0.65
CA THR A 73 -13.79 2.15 -1.86
C THR A 73 -14.66 2.54 -3.05
N THR A 74 -15.57 3.50 -2.89
CA THR A 74 -16.66 3.79 -3.85
C THR A 74 -16.17 4.20 -5.24
N ASP A 75 -15.07 4.95 -5.32
CA ASP A 75 -14.52 5.50 -6.57
C ASP A 75 -13.11 5.00 -6.89
N LEU A 76 -12.70 3.86 -6.32
CA LEU A 76 -11.39 3.29 -6.60
C LEU A 76 -11.33 2.73 -8.03
N MET A 77 -10.17 2.89 -8.65
CA MET A 77 -9.91 2.45 -10.02
C MET A 77 -8.99 1.24 -10.05
N HIS A 78 -7.79 1.37 -9.49
CA HIS A 78 -6.79 0.31 -9.40
C HIS A 78 -5.69 0.70 -8.41
N VAL A 79 -4.87 -0.28 -8.03
CA VAL A 79 -3.63 -0.07 -7.30
C VAL A 79 -2.49 -0.08 -8.30
N GLN A 80 -1.61 0.91 -8.21
CA GLN A 80 -0.35 0.98 -8.95
C GLN A 80 0.78 0.67 -7.98
N VAL A 81 1.67 -0.23 -8.38
CA VAL A 81 2.81 -0.66 -7.58
C VAL A 81 4.10 -0.22 -8.23
N LEU A 82 4.96 0.39 -7.41
CA LEU A 82 6.22 1.00 -7.82
C LEU A 82 7.29 0.66 -6.79
N ALA A 83 8.55 0.54 -7.23
CA ALA A 83 9.66 0.70 -6.29
C ALA A 83 9.60 2.12 -5.71
N ASP A 84 9.89 2.25 -4.42
CA ASP A 84 9.92 3.54 -3.75
C ASP A 84 11.16 4.33 -4.20
N PRO A 85 11.00 5.43 -4.96
CA PRO A 85 12.13 6.18 -5.51
C PRO A 85 12.97 6.86 -4.42
N GLU A 86 12.41 7.09 -3.23
CA GLU A 86 13.13 7.71 -2.12
C GLU A 86 13.87 6.67 -1.26
N ASN A 87 13.53 5.38 -1.40
CA ASN A 87 14.05 4.29 -0.58
C ASN A 87 14.55 3.10 -1.43
N VAL A 88 15.13 3.41 -2.59
CA VAL A 88 15.65 2.41 -3.54
C VAL A 88 16.63 1.44 -2.89
N ASP A 89 17.57 1.93 -2.08
CA ASP A 89 18.58 1.11 -1.40
C ASP A 89 17.96 0.19 -0.33
N ARG A 90 16.80 0.57 0.21
CA ARG A 90 16.05 -0.26 1.16
C ARG A 90 15.17 -1.30 0.47
N GLY A 91 14.96 -1.17 -0.84
CA GLY A 91 14.09 -2.04 -1.62
C GLY A 91 12.61 -1.89 -1.26
N TYR A 92 12.20 -0.72 -0.78
CA TYR A 92 10.79 -0.47 -0.42
C TYR A 92 9.92 -0.28 -1.66
N PHE A 93 8.62 -0.49 -1.49
CA PHE A 93 7.62 -0.38 -2.55
C PHE A 93 6.47 0.51 -2.12
N LEU A 94 5.93 1.25 -3.09
CA LEU A 94 4.73 2.05 -2.95
C LEU A 94 3.57 1.38 -3.69
N PHE A 95 2.50 1.11 -2.97
CA PHE A 95 1.21 0.68 -3.49
C PHE A 95 0.26 1.88 -3.43
N LYS A 96 0.13 2.56 -4.56
CA LYS A 96 -0.72 3.75 -4.71
C LYS A 96 -2.10 3.33 -5.19
N VAL A 97 -3.09 3.47 -4.31
CA VAL A 97 -4.49 3.23 -4.64
C VAL A 97 -5.03 4.45 -5.36
N LEU A 98 -5.31 4.31 -6.65
CA LEU A 98 -5.87 5.37 -7.49
C LEU A 98 -7.39 5.29 -7.47
N GLY A 99 -8.03 6.46 -7.43
CA GLY A 99 -9.48 6.61 -7.51
C GLY A 99 -9.89 7.95 -8.12
N GLY A 100 -11.17 8.29 -7.98
CA GLY A 100 -11.76 9.47 -8.58
C GLY A 100 -12.42 9.18 -9.93
N THR A 101 -12.53 10.21 -10.78
CA THR A 101 -13.13 10.05 -12.10
C THR A 101 -12.06 9.75 -13.14
N LYS A 102 -12.45 9.13 -14.26
CA LYS A 102 -11.51 8.86 -15.37
C LYS A 102 -10.82 10.13 -15.90
N SER A 103 -11.49 11.29 -15.82
CA SER A 103 -10.95 12.58 -16.27
C SER A 103 -10.09 13.29 -15.22
N ALA A 104 -10.15 12.87 -13.96
CA ALA A 104 -9.40 13.45 -12.85
C ALA A 104 -8.99 12.35 -11.84
N PRO A 105 -8.12 11.41 -12.25
CA PRO A 105 -7.61 10.38 -11.35
C PRO A 105 -6.72 11.01 -10.28
N ARG A 106 -6.83 10.52 -9.05
CA ARG A 106 -6.01 10.94 -7.91
C ARG A 106 -5.60 9.75 -7.05
N VAL A 107 -4.48 9.86 -6.37
CA VAL A 107 -4.09 8.88 -5.36
C VAL A 107 -4.98 9.09 -4.14
N ARG A 108 -5.74 8.06 -3.78
CA ARG A 108 -6.61 8.06 -2.59
C ARG A 108 -5.85 7.62 -1.36
N TYR A 109 -5.04 6.57 -1.51
CA TYR A 109 -4.26 5.98 -0.44
C TYR A 109 -2.89 5.56 -0.97
N THR A 110 -1.86 5.67 -0.13
CA THR A 110 -0.54 5.11 -0.39
C THR A 110 -0.18 4.17 0.74
N PHE A 111 0.19 2.94 0.40
CA PHE A 111 0.76 1.98 1.33
C PHE A 111 2.24 1.80 0.96
N GLN A 112 3.13 1.93 1.93
CA GLN A 112 4.54 1.66 1.75
C GLN A 112 4.88 0.32 2.39
N LEU A 113 5.50 -0.58 1.63
CA LEU A 113 5.84 -1.92 2.09
C LEU A 113 7.32 -2.23 1.88
N THR A 114 7.84 -3.15 2.67
CA THR A 114 9.23 -3.62 2.58
C THR A 114 9.50 -4.48 1.33
N HIS A 115 8.46 -4.93 0.64
CA HIS A 115 8.55 -5.68 -0.61
C HIS A 115 7.32 -5.47 -1.51
N GLY A 116 7.47 -5.80 -2.80
CA GLY A 116 6.40 -5.79 -3.78
C GLY A 116 5.59 -7.09 -3.80
N LEU A 117 4.67 -7.23 -4.76
CA LEU A 117 3.95 -8.49 -4.97
C LEU A 117 4.93 -9.62 -5.30
N GLU A 118 4.59 -10.83 -4.87
CA GLU A 118 5.29 -12.06 -5.27
C GLU A 118 5.39 -12.14 -6.79
N ASN A 119 6.58 -12.49 -7.28
CA ASN A 119 6.90 -12.59 -8.72
C ASN A 119 6.89 -11.27 -9.49
N MET A 120 6.83 -10.11 -8.83
CA MET A 120 7.30 -8.91 -9.51
C MET A 120 8.79 -8.97 -9.74
N PRO A 121 9.30 -8.56 -10.91
CA PRO A 121 10.70 -8.31 -11.06
C PRO A 121 11.08 -7.26 -10.02
N THR A 122 11.85 -7.66 -9.01
CA THR A 122 12.65 -6.70 -8.26
C THR A 122 13.40 -5.92 -9.32
N GLN A 123 13.17 -4.60 -9.42
CA GLN A 123 14.05 -3.75 -10.21
C GLN A 123 15.43 -3.94 -9.58
N HIS A 124 16.23 -4.81 -10.18
CA HIS A 124 17.65 -4.89 -9.90
C HIS A 124 18.18 -3.51 -10.24
N VAL A 125 18.43 -2.71 -9.21
CA VAL A 125 19.17 -1.47 -9.34
C VAL A 125 20.50 -1.89 -9.95
N ALA A 126 20.67 -1.60 -11.23
CA ALA A 126 21.84 -2.01 -11.99
C ALA A 126 23.05 -1.29 -11.40
N GLY A 127 23.77 -1.99 -10.52
CA GLY A 127 25.17 -1.78 -10.16
C GLY A 127 25.54 -0.36 -9.72
N LEU A 128 25.49 -0.11 -8.41
CA LEU A 128 26.51 0.74 -7.79
C LEU A 128 27.85 0.02 -7.93
N LYS A 129 28.59 0.34 -8.99
CA LYS A 129 30.00 -0.02 -9.10
C LYS A 129 30.75 0.78 -8.03
N HIS A 130 31.33 0.06 -7.07
CA HIS A 130 32.39 0.57 -6.20
C HIS A 130 33.62 0.97 -7.02
#